data_AF-A0A7V6GMP4-F1
#
_entry.id   AF-A0A7V6GMP4-F1
#
_cell.length_a   1.000
_cell.length_b   1.000
_cell.length_c   1.000
_cell.angle_alpha   90.00
_cell.angle_beta   90.00
_cell.angle_gamma   90.00
#
_symmetry.space_group_name_H-M   'P 1'
#
loop_
_entity.id
_entity.type
_entity.pdbx_description
1 polymer ?
#
loop_
_entity_poly.entity_id
_entity_poly.type
_entity_poly.pdbx_seq_one_letter_code
_entity_poly.pdbx_strand_id
1 'polypeptide(L)'
;MKINKKLFDSLTREPNEVQIIDGKKLEIFFMTEDEKAQFDAEGRYSMWTSDGKDFRFLVNEDFYNHGVIKEFYTQPVNTEWIRYVDTISKYQRKFLFTLMLPLMLVYIIVAVISILYFKDYSLYILIGMMVVVFIVNAIQTKVVRTKMEQENDKTQRAIQEHITPEVYDQVAKDQIEFRELRNKARDAEFSGEQPVEEKPAEIETESENQEEEKNKDDLDV
;
A
#
# COMPACT_ATOMS: atom_id res chain seq x y z
N MET A 1 11.27 0.98 -11.04
CA MET A 1 11.81 -0.16 -10.25
C MET A 1 11.00 -1.39 -10.60
N LYS A 2 11.55 -2.60 -10.48
CA LYS A 2 10.76 -3.82 -10.63
C LYS A 2 10.00 -4.09 -9.33
N ILE A 3 8.70 -4.32 -9.41
CA ILE A 3 7.83 -4.63 -8.28
C ILE A 3 7.16 -5.97 -8.59
N ASN A 4 7.38 -6.97 -7.74
CA ASN A 4 6.82 -8.32 -7.89
C ASN A 4 6.82 -8.83 -9.35
N LYS A 5 8.02 -8.90 -9.96
CA LYS A 5 8.17 -9.24 -11.39
C LYS A 5 7.55 -10.60 -11.75
N LYS A 6 7.59 -11.57 -10.84
CA LYS A 6 6.99 -12.89 -11.06
C LYS A 6 5.48 -12.78 -11.32
N LEU A 7 4.77 -12.00 -10.49
CA LEU A 7 3.34 -11.74 -10.68
C LEU A 7 3.09 -10.90 -11.94
N PHE A 8 3.95 -9.90 -12.21
CA PHE A 8 3.86 -9.15 -13.45
C PHE A 8 3.90 -10.08 -14.66
N ASP A 9 4.88 -10.99 -14.72
CA ASP A 9 5.08 -11.90 -15.86
C ASP A 9 3.94 -12.94 -15.98
N SER A 10 3.25 -13.30 -14.89
CA SER A 10 2.14 -14.28 -14.92
C SER A 10 0.81 -13.72 -15.42
N LEU A 11 0.59 -12.41 -15.33
CA LEU A 11 -0.63 -11.73 -15.78
C LEU A 11 -0.63 -11.60 -17.32
N THR A 12 -0.93 -12.69 -18.02
CA THR A 12 -0.87 -12.77 -19.49
C THR A 12 -2.24 -12.66 -20.19
N ARG A 13 -3.32 -12.71 -19.42
CA ARG A 13 -4.71 -12.55 -19.88
C ARG A 13 -4.99 -11.12 -20.34
N GLU A 14 -6.17 -10.89 -20.92
CA GLU A 14 -6.61 -9.53 -21.23
C GLU A 14 -6.90 -8.74 -19.94
N PRO A 15 -6.46 -7.47 -19.87
CA PRO A 15 -6.75 -6.61 -18.73
C PRO A 15 -8.19 -6.14 -18.75
N ASN A 16 -8.77 -5.98 -17.57
CA ASN A 16 -10.12 -5.46 -17.37
C ASN A 16 -10.19 -3.96 -17.66
N GLU A 17 -9.18 -3.20 -17.23
CA GLU A 17 -9.05 -1.78 -17.54
C GLU A 17 -7.61 -1.45 -17.96
N VAL A 18 -7.45 -0.45 -18.82
CA VAL A 18 -6.12 0.03 -19.25
C VAL A 18 -6.08 1.54 -19.14
N GLN A 19 -5.03 2.04 -18.50
CA GLN A 19 -4.76 3.47 -18.36
C GLN A 19 -3.38 3.78 -18.98
N ILE A 20 -3.28 4.90 -19.69
CA ILE A 20 -2.01 5.41 -20.21
C ILE A 20 -1.60 6.62 -19.38
N ILE A 21 -0.45 6.52 -18.72
CA ILE A 21 0.04 7.51 -17.74
C ILE A 21 1.47 7.85 -18.11
N ASP A 22 1.74 9.10 -18.51
CA ASP A 22 3.07 9.59 -18.90
C ASP A 22 3.80 8.67 -19.91
N GLY A 23 3.06 8.11 -20.87
CA GLY A 23 3.59 7.19 -21.88
C GLY A 23 3.85 5.76 -21.39
N LYS A 24 3.46 5.44 -20.17
CA LYS A 24 3.50 4.09 -19.57
C LYS A 24 2.12 3.48 -19.55
N LYS A 25 2.07 2.15 -19.65
CA LYS A 25 0.82 1.39 -19.58
C LYS A 25 0.59 0.92 -18.14
N LEU A 26 -0.60 1.22 -17.60
CA LEU A 26 -1.14 0.60 -16.40
C LEU A 26 -2.28 -0.33 -16.81
N GLU A 27 -2.10 -1.63 -16.58
CA GLU A 27 -3.11 -2.66 -16.86
C GLU A 27 -3.72 -3.14 -15.54
N ILE A 28 -5.04 -3.03 -15.41
CA ILE A 28 -5.79 -3.47 -14.22
C ILE A 28 -6.40 -4.84 -14.52
N PHE A 29 -6.19 -5.78 -13.61
CA PHE A 29 -6.65 -7.15 -13.68
C PHE A 29 -7.51 -7.46 -12.46
N PHE A 30 -8.71 -7.98 -12.68
CA PHE A 30 -9.54 -8.52 -11.61
C PHE A 30 -9.13 -9.94 -11.29
N MET A 31 -8.93 -10.26 -10.01
CA MET A 31 -8.50 -11.59 -9.55
C MET A 31 -9.47 -12.67 -10.03
N THR A 32 -8.92 -13.78 -10.53
CA THR A 32 -9.69 -15.02 -10.74
C THR A 32 -10.05 -15.67 -9.41
N GLU A 33 -10.98 -16.62 -9.40
CA GLU A 33 -11.35 -17.35 -8.18
C GLU A 33 -10.15 -18.06 -7.51
N ASP A 34 -9.25 -18.64 -8.31
CA ASP A 34 -8.01 -19.24 -7.79
C ASP A 34 -7.08 -18.18 -7.17
N GLU A 35 -6.95 -17.01 -7.81
CA GLU A 35 -6.15 -15.88 -7.29
C GLU A 35 -6.79 -15.34 -6.01
N LYS A 36 -8.12 -15.18 -5.96
CA LYS A 36 -8.87 -14.78 -4.76
C LYS A 36 -8.63 -15.78 -3.63
N ALA A 37 -8.79 -17.08 -3.86
CA ALA A 37 -8.56 -18.10 -2.84
C ALA A 37 -7.13 -18.08 -2.29
N GLN A 38 -6.13 -17.85 -3.15
CA GLN A 38 -4.74 -17.74 -2.74
C GLN A 38 -4.47 -16.47 -1.91
N PHE A 39 -4.96 -15.31 -2.36
CA PHE A 39 -4.59 -14.02 -1.79
C PHE A 39 -5.50 -13.56 -0.64
N ASP A 40 -6.77 -13.97 -0.63
CA ASP A 40 -7.70 -13.72 0.47
C ASP A 40 -7.23 -14.41 1.76
N ALA A 41 -6.65 -15.63 1.65
CA ALA A 41 -6.05 -16.32 2.78
C ALA A 41 -4.91 -15.51 3.42
N GLU A 42 -4.23 -14.68 2.64
CA GLU A 42 -3.17 -13.77 3.09
C GLU A 42 -3.69 -12.36 3.43
N GLY A 43 -5.00 -12.12 3.32
CA GLY A 43 -5.63 -10.81 3.53
C GLY A 43 -5.22 -9.75 2.50
N ARG A 44 -4.81 -10.17 1.28
CA ARG A 44 -4.34 -9.27 0.22
C ARG A 44 -5.39 -9.15 -0.89
N TYR A 45 -6.10 -8.04 -0.90
CA TYR A 45 -7.15 -7.78 -1.89
C TYR A 45 -6.67 -6.97 -3.09
N SER A 46 -5.45 -6.43 -3.05
CA SER A 46 -4.86 -5.70 -4.17
C SER A 46 -3.35 -5.76 -4.16
N MET A 47 -2.75 -5.74 -5.36
CA MET A 47 -1.30 -5.84 -5.56
C MET A 47 -0.84 -5.05 -6.77
N TRP A 48 0.14 -4.19 -6.53
CA TRP A 48 0.88 -3.49 -7.58
C TRP A 48 2.08 -4.29 -8.05
N THR A 49 2.31 -4.30 -9.36
CA THR A 49 3.47 -4.95 -9.98
C THR A 49 4.03 -4.10 -11.11
N SER A 50 5.32 -4.26 -11.42
CA SER A 50 5.99 -3.55 -12.50
C SER A 50 7.22 -4.29 -12.98
N ASP A 51 7.47 -4.26 -14.29
CA ASP A 51 8.72 -4.72 -14.91
C ASP A 51 9.83 -3.64 -14.91
N GLY A 52 9.51 -2.44 -14.40
CA GLY A 52 10.36 -1.26 -14.39
C GLY A 52 10.06 -0.25 -15.50
N LYS A 53 9.16 -0.58 -16.44
CA LYS A 53 8.67 0.31 -17.49
C LYS A 53 7.16 0.52 -17.36
N ASP A 54 6.41 -0.57 -17.40
CA ASP A 54 4.96 -0.61 -17.34
C ASP A 54 4.49 -1.16 -15.98
N PHE A 55 3.21 -0.98 -15.69
CA PHE A 55 2.60 -1.33 -14.41
C PHE A 55 1.40 -2.25 -14.62
N ARG A 56 1.23 -3.20 -13.70
CA ARG A 56 0.03 -4.03 -13.64
C ARG A 56 -0.51 -4.02 -12.22
N PHE A 57 -1.82 -3.89 -12.09
CA PHE A 57 -2.52 -3.85 -10.82
C PHE A 57 -3.51 -5.00 -10.77
N LEU A 58 -3.26 -5.97 -9.88
CA LEU A 58 -4.15 -7.11 -9.65
C LEU A 58 -5.03 -6.80 -8.43
N VAL A 59 -6.34 -6.84 -8.58
CA VAL A 59 -7.28 -6.46 -7.51
C VAL A 59 -8.47 -7.40 -7.45
N ASN A 60 -8.95 -7.71 -6.25
CA ASN A 60 -10.21 -8.43 -6.07
C ASN A 60 -11.34 -7.50 -6.52
N GLU A 61 -12.19 -7.97 -7.45
CA GLU A 61 -13.29 -7.18 -8.01
C GLU A 61 -14.28 -6.72 -6.94
N ASP A 62 -14.60 -7.59 -5.98
CA ASP A 62 -15.53 -7.30 -4.89
C ASP A 62 -14.99 -6.19 -4.00
N PHE A 63 -13.68 -6.23 -3.71
CA PHE A 63 -12.98 -5.18 -2.98
C PHE A 63 -12.93 -3.87 -3.79
N TYR A 64 -12.64 -3.95 -5.09
CA TYR A 64 -12.52 -2.80 -5.96
C TYR A 64 -13.83 -2.02 -6.07
N ASN A 65 -14.95 -2.73 -6.11
CA ASN A 65 -16.30 -2.16 -6.23
C ASN A 65 -16.98 -1.92 -4.86
N HIS A 66 -16.31 -2.18 -3.74
CA HIS A 66 -16.88 -1.94 -2.41
C HIS A 66 -16.78 -0.47 -2.02
N GLY A 67 -17.92 0.14 -1.70
CA GLY A 67 -18.02 1.55 -1.31
C GLY A 67 -17.44 2.48 -2.37
N VAL A 68 -16.54 3.37 -1.97
CA VAL A 68 -15.85 4.34 -2.85
C VAL A 68 -14.41 3.94 -3.18
N ILE A 69 -13.99 2.69 -2.90
CA ILE A 69 -12.61 2.22 -3.11
C ILE A 69 -12.14 2.44 -4.56
N LYS A 70 -13.01 2.24 -5.54
CA LYS A 70 -12.71 2.47 -6.97
C LYS A 70 -12.18 3.88 -7.26
N GLU A 71 -12.65 4.90 -6.53
CA GLU A 71 -12.25 6.30 -6.74
C GLU A 71 -10.75 6.51 -6.47
N PHE A 72 -10.16 5.69 -5.58
CA PHE A 72 -8.73 5.69 -5.27
C PHE A 72 -7.85 5.08 -6.38
N TYR A 73 -8.46 4.51 -7.43
CA TYR A 73 -7.76 3.90 -8.55
C TYR A 73 -8.10 4.58 -9.89
N THR A 74 -8.61 5.80 -9.82
CA THR A 74 -8.79 6.65 -11.00
C THR A 74 -7.45 7.05 -11.60
N GLN A 75 -7.46 7.41 -12.88
CA GLN A 75 -6.23 7.78 -13.60
C GLN A 75 -5.44 8.93 -12.94
N PRO A 76 -6.05 10.01 -12.42
CA PRO A 76 -5.31 11.05 -11.71
C PRO A 76 -4.58 10.52 -10.46
N VAL A 77 -5.26 9.72 -9.64
CA VAL A 77 -4.68 9.14 -8.42
C VAL A 77 -3.55 8.16 -8.76
N ASN A 78 -3.75 7.30 -9.76
CA ASN A 78 -2.73 6.36 -10.23
C ASN A 78 -1.51 7.08 -10.83
N THR A 79 -1.70 8.27 -11.41
CA THR A 79 -0.61 9.09 -11.92
C THR A 79 0.33 9.50 -10.80
N GLU A 80 -0.20 9.97 -9.68
CA GLU A 80 0.60 10.35 -8.52
C GLU A 80 1.30 9.13 -7.89
N TRP A 81 0.62 7.98 -7.81
CA TRP A 81 1.23 6.72 -7.36
C TRP A 81 2.40 6.26 -8.23
N ILE A 82 2.24 6.27 -9.56
CA ILE A 82 3.31 5.89 -10.48
C ILE A 82 4.48 6.87 -10.38
N ARG A 83 4.19 8.17 -10.28
CA ARG A 83 5.21 9.22 -10.10
C ARG A 83 5.99 9.03 -8.79
N TYR A 84 5.32 8.67 -7.71
CA TYR A 84 5.97 8.32 -6.44
C TYR A 84 6.96 7.16 -6.62
N VAL A 85 6.49 6.03 -7.18
CA VAL A 85 7.31 4.84 -7.40
C VAL A 85 8.53 5.17 -8.26
N ASP A 86 8.35 5.93 -9.34
CA ASP A 86 9.44 6.36 -10.21
C ASP A 86 10.45 7.26 -9.50
N THR A 87 9.97 8.21 -8.69
CA THR A 87 10.82 9.15 -7.96
C THR A 87 11.69 8.41 -6.97
N ILE A 88 11.11 7.49 -6.19
CA ILE A 88 11.84 6.64 -5.26
C ILE A 88 12.82 5.72 -6.00
N SER A 89 12.39 5.13 -7.12
CA SER A 89 13.26 4.30 -7.97
C SER A 89 14.50 5.05 -8.45
N LYS A 90 14.31 6.27 -8.96
CA LYS A 90 15.38 7.15 -9.46
C LYS A 90 16.30 7.55 -8.31
N TYR A 91 15.75 7.90 -7.15
CA TYR A 91 16.53 8.26 -5.98
C TYR A 91 17.39 7.10 -5.49
N GLN A 92 16.81 5.90 -5.33
CA GLN A 92 17.53 4.70 -4.92
C GLN A 92 18.65 4.36 -5.89
N ARG A 93 18.37 4.40 -7.20
CA ARG A 93 19.38 4.14 -8.24
C ARG A 93 20.50 5.20 -8.20
N LYS A 94 20.16 6.48 -8.12
CA LYS A 94 21.15 7.57 -8.05
C LYS A 94 22.03 7.42 -6.82
N PHE A 95 21.44 7.14 -5.65
CA PHE A 95 22.18 6.96 -4.42
C PHE A 95 23.16 5.77 -4.51
N LEU A 96 22.72 4.65 -5.10
CA LEU A 96 23.56 3.49 -5.35
C LEU A 96 24.77 3.84 -6.23
N PHE A 97 24.57 4.57 -7.33
CA PHE A 97 25.68 4.95 -8.20
C PHE A 97 26.57 6.07 -7.66
N THR A 98 26.02 7.03 -6.94
CA THR A 98 26.77 8.21 -6.47
C THR A 98 27.51 7.95 -5.15
N LEU A 99 27.02 7.05 -4.29
CA LEU A 99 27.67 6.76 -3.01
C LEU A 99 28.28 5.36 -2.94
N MET A 100 27.52 4.32 -3.31
CA MET A 100 28.00 2.94 -3.12
C MET A 100 29.11 2.55 -4.10
N LEU A 101 29.03 3.00 -5.35
CA LEU A 101 30.06 2.69 -6.33
C LEU A 101 31.44 3.29 -5.96
N PRO A 102 31.56 4.60 -5.61
CA PRO A 102 32.83 5.13 -5.12
C PRO A 102 33.31 4.46 -3.84
N LEU A 103 32.42 4.17 -2.90
CA LEU A 103 32.77 3.48 -1.66
C LEU A 103 33.36 2.09 -1.92
N MET A 104 32.78 1.34 -2.84
CA MET A 104 33.28 0.02 -3.25
C MET A 104 34.67 0.12 -3.88
N LEU A 105 34.92 1.17 -4.66
CA LEU A 105 36.22 1.42 -5.28
C LEU A 105 37.29 1.76 -4.24
N VAL A 106 36.96 2.62 -3.27
CA VAL A 106 37.82 2.90 -2.10
C VAL A 106 38.11 1.62 -1.31
N TYR A 107 37.10 0.77 -1.11
CA TYR A 107 37.27 -0.51 -0.41
C TYR A 107 38.31 -1.40 -1.10
N ILE A 108 38.22 -1.55 -2.43
CA ILE A 108 39.18 -2.34 -3.21
C ILE A 108 40.59 -1.76 -3.09
N ILE A 109 40.74 -0.44 -3.21
CA ILE A 109 42.04 0.24 -3.10
C ILE A 109 42.65 0.00 -1.72
N VAL A 110 41.88 0.20 -0.65
CA VAL A 110 42.35 0.00 0.72
C VAL A 110 42.74 -1.45 0.96
N ALA A 111 41.97 -2.41 0.46
CA ALA A 111 42.29 -3.83 0.57
C ALA A 111 43.63 -4.18 -0.11
N VAL A 112 43.86 -3.69 -1.34
CA VAL A 112 45.12 -3.92 -2.08
C VAL A 112 46.31 -3.29 -1.36
N ILE A 113 46.19 -2.03 -0.93
CA ILE A 113 47.26 -1.33 -0.21
C ILE A 113 47.57 -2.04 1.12
N SER A 114 46.53 -2.48 1.83
CA SER A 114 46.64 -3.19 3.09
C SER A 114 47.44 -4.50 2.95
N ILE A 115 47.17 -5.29 1.91
CA ILE A 115 47.86 -6.56 1.66
C ILE A 115 49.31 -6.34 1.20
N LEU A 116 49.58 -5.31 0.39
CA LEU A 116 50.91 -5.08 -0.15
C LEU A 116 51.86 -4.44 0.87
N TYR A 117 51.37 -3.45 1.63
CA TYR A 117 52.21 -2.59 2.47
C TYR A 117 51.99 -2.78 3.98
N PHE A 118 50.86 -3.31 4.43
CA PHE A 118 50.48 -3.40 5.85
C PHE A 118 50.09 -4.82 6.27
N LYS A 119 50.85 -5.82 5.79
CA LYS A 119 50.55 -7.26 5.96
C LYS A 119 50.18 -7.66 7.39
N ASP A 120 50.96 -7.21 8.37
CA ASP A 120 50.78 -7.57 9.77
C ASP A 120 49.51 -6.97 10.38
N TYR A 121 48.99 -5.89 9.80
CA TYR A 121 47.75 -5.23 10.22
C TYR A 121 46.59 -5.45 9.27
N SER A 122 46.80 -6.23 8.20
CA SER A 122 45.85 -6.32 7.09
C SER A 122 44.49 -6.84 7.53
N LEU A 123 44.48 -7.85 8.40
CA LEU A 123 43.26 -8.41 8.97
C LEU A 123 42.50 -7.39 9.82
N TYR A 124 43.18 -6.60 10.65
CA TYR A 124 42.54 -5.55 11.46
C TYR A 124 41.95 -4.43 10.59
N ILE A 125 42.67 -4.02 9.54
CA ILE A 125 42.20 -3.01 8.57
C ILE A 125 40.93 -3.51 7.86
N LEU A 126 40.91 -4.76 7.41
CA LEU A 126 39.75 -5.36 6.74
C LEU A 126 38.52 -5.44 7.66
N ILE A 127 38.71 -5.83 8.93
CA ILE A 127 37.64 -5.83 9.93
C ILE A 127 37.11 -4.41 10.16
N GLY A 128 38.01 -3.43 10.32
CA GLY A 128 37.62 -2.02 10.45
C GLY A 128 36.79 -1.53 9.27
N MET A 129 37.16 -1.93 8.05
CA MET A 129 36.39 -1.59 6.85
C MET A 129 35.00 -2.23 6.82
N MET A 130 34.83 -3.46 7.33
CA MET A 130 33.49 -4.05 7.46
C MET A 130 32.60 -3.19 8.36
N VAL A 131 33.12 -2.72 9.50
CA VAL A 131 32.37 -1.84 10.41
C VAL A 131 31.97 -0.54 9.70
N VAL A 132 32.87 0.06 8.91
CA VAL A 132 32.55 1.25 8.11
C VAL A 132 31.43 0.98 7.10
N VAL A 133 31.47 -0.16 6.40
CA VAL A 133 30.41 -0.55 5.45
C VAL A 133 29.06 -0.67 6.16
N PHE A 134 29.02 -1.28 7.35
CA PHE A 134 27.78 -1.35 8.15
C PHE A 134 27.26 0.03 8.53
N ILE A 135 28.12 0.94 8.98
CA ILE A 135 27.71 2.30 9.33
C ILE A 135 27.16 3.04 8.11
N VAL A 136 27.84 2.95 6.96
CA VAL A 136 27.36 3.61 5.73
C VAL A 136 26.04 3.00 5.27
N ASN A 137 25.85 1.69 5.38
CA ASN A 137 24.59 1.03 5.06
C ASN A 137 23.44 1.47 5.99
N ALA A 138 23.71 1.64 7.28
CA ALA A 138 22.73 2.16 8.24
C ALA A 138 22.32 3.60 7.90
N ILE A 139 23.30 4.47 7.60
CA ILE A 139 23.03 5.85 7.17
C ILE A 139 22.22 5.87 5.87
N GLN A 140 22.60 5.04 4.88
CA GLN A 140 21.84 4.90 3.64
C GLN A 140 20.39 4.54 3.90
N THR A 141 20.15 3.50 4.70
CA THR A 141 18.80 3.01 4.99
C THR A 141 17.95 4.13 5.60
N LYS A 142 18.52 4.88 6.54
CA LYS A 142 17.86 6.04 7.15
C LYS A 142 17.54 7.12 6.12
N VAL A 143 18.50 7.51 5.28
CA VAL A 143 18.32 8.56 4.26
C VAL A 143 17.27 8.18 3.23
N VAL A 144 17.31 6.94 2.71
CA VAL A 144 16.32 6.44 1.75
C VAL A 144 14.94 6.41 2.38
N ARG A 145 14.81 5.92 3.62
CA ARG A 145 13.54 5.87 4.34
C ARG A 145 12.95 7.27 4.54
N THR A 146 13.73 8.23 5.02
CA THR A 146 13.26 9.61 5.19
C THR A 146 12.81 10.21 3.85
N LYS A 147 13.51 9.91 2.76
CA LYS A 147 13.09 10.37 1.43
C LYS A 147 11.79 9.71 0.97
N MET A 148 11.61 8.42 1.26
CA MET A 148 10.35 7.70 0.99
C MET A 148 9.18 8.29 1.76
N GLU A 149 9.36 8.62 3.03
CA GLU A 149 8.35 9.27 3.88
C GLU A 149 7.97 10.64 3.31
N GLN A 150 8.95 11.48 2.98
CA GLN A 150 8.69 12.81 2.40
C GLN A 150 7.95 12.77 1.06
N GLU A 151 8.33 11.85 0.16
CA GLU A 151 7.62 11.73 -1.12
C GLU A 151 6.25 11.06 -0.95
N ASN A 152 6.08 10.19 0.04
CA ASN A 152 4.77 9.62 0.36
C ASN A 152 3.81 10.71 0.85
N ASP A 153 4.24 11.59 1.76
CA ASP A 153 3.42 12.71 2.24
C ASP A 153 3.00 13.65 1.11
N LYS A 154 3.91 13.93 0.17
CA LYS A 154 3.58 14.72 -1.03
C LYS A 154 2.57 14.02 -1.92
N THR A 155 2.75 12.73 -2.12
CA THR A 155 1.85 11.92 -2.95
C THR A 155 0.47 11.87 -2.33
N GLN A 156 0.35 11.65 -1.03
CA GLN A 156 -0.93 11.67 -0.32
C GLN A 156 -1.63 13.02 -0.45
N ARG A 157 -0.91 14.13 -0.30
CA ARG A 157 -1.48 15.48 -0.52
C ARG A 157 -1.97 15.67 -1.95
N ALA A 158 -1.17 15.26 -2.94
CA ALA A 158 -1.57 15.34 -4.35
C ALA A 158 -2.80 14.47 -4.65
N ILE A 159 -2.91 13.30 -4.02
CA ILE A 159 -4.11 12.46 -4.12
C ILE A 159 -5.33 13.17 -3.52
N GLN A 160 -5.19 13.80 -2.35
CA GLN A 160 -6.26 14.60 -1.72
C GLN A 160 -6.66 15.86 -2.50
N GLU A 161 -5.86 16.29 -3.48
CA GLU A 161 -6.27 17.34 -4.43
C GLU A 161 -7.18 16.78 -5.55
N HIS A 162 -7.14 15.47 -5.78
CA HIS A 162 -7.91 14.78 -6.83
C HIS A 162 -9.18 14.09 -6.33
N ILE A 163 -9.22 13.68 -5.06
CA ILE A 163 -10.39 13.12 -4.39
C ILE A 163 -10.74 13.97 -3.17
N THR A 164 -12.02 14.15 -2.86
CA THR A 164 -12.40 14.99 -1.71
C THR A 164 -11.89 14.36 -0.41
N PRO A 165 -11.60 15.14 0.64
CA PRO A 165 -11.17 14.60 1.93
C PRO A 165 -12.14 13.54 2.48
N GLU A 166 -13.44 13.72 2.27
CA GLU A 166 -14.47 12.78 2.68
C GLU A 166 -14.35 11.44 1.96
N VAL A 167 -14.12 11.45 0.64
CA VAL A 167 -13.87 10.23 -0.14
C VAL A 167 -12.59 9.57 0.32
N TYR A 168 -11.51 10.34 0.54
CA TYR A 168 -10.24 9.80 0.99
C TYR A 168 -10.36 9.05 2.31
N ASP A 169 -11.06 9.64 3.29
CA ASP A 169 -11.29 9.02 4.59
C ASP A 169 -12.27 7.84 4.50
N GLN A 170 -13.28 7.92 3.61
CA GLN A 170 -14.23 6.85 3.39
C GLN A 170 -13.58 5.62 2.74
N VAL A 171 -12.66 5.81 1.79
CA VAL A 171 -11.87 4.71 1.21
C VAL A 171 -11.15 3.92 2.31
N ALA A 172 -10.57 4.59 3.30
CA ALA A 172 -9.90 3.89 4.41
C ALA A 172 -10.87 3.06 5.26
N LYS A 173 -12.08 3.59 5.51
CA LYS A 173 -13.14 2.87 6.24
C LYS A 173 -13.64 1.68 5.45
N ASP A 174 -13.97 1.86 4.16
CA ASP A 174 -14.45 0.80 3.28
C ASP A 174 -13.43 -0.34 3.16
N GLN A 175 -12.13 -0.01 3.13
CA GLN A 175 -11.08 -1.04 3.15
C GLN A 175 -11.04 -1.87 4.44
N ILE A 176 -11.31 -1.23 5.59
CA ILE A 176 -11.38 -1.92 6.88
C ILE A 176 -12.66 -2.75 6.96
N GLU A 177 -13.79 -2.18 6.57
CA GLU A 177 -15.09 -2.85 6.55
C GLU A 177 -15.04 -4.11 5.68
N PHE A 178 -14.51 -4.01 4.45
CA PHE A 178 -14.35 -5.18 3.59
C PHE A 178 -13.50 -6.28 4.23
N ARG A 179 -12.41 -5.91 4.91
CA ARG A 179 -11.56 -6.88 5.63
C ARG A 179 -12.31 -7.56 6.77
N GLU A 180 -13.08 -6.81 7.54
CA GLU A 180 -13.88 -7.35 8.63
C GLU A 180 -14.99 -8.28 8.12
N LEU A 181 -15.68 -7.89 7.04
CA LEU A 181 -16.69 -8.72 6.38
C LEU A 181 -16.09 -10.04 5.90
N ARG A 182 -14.93 -10.02 5.23
CA ARG A 182 -14.25 -11.25 4.78
C ARG A 182 -13.73 -12.10 5.94
N ASN A 183 -13.22 -11.49 6.99
CA ASN A 183 -12.79 -12.22 8.19
C ASN A 183 -13.98 -12.92 8.86
N LYS A 184 -15.11 -12.21 9.06
CA LYS A 184 -16.34 -12.80 9.62
C LYS A 184 -16.87 -13.94 8.75
N ALA A 185 -16.90 -13.76 7.44
CA ALA A 185 -17.33 -14.81 6.51
C ALA A 185 -16.44 -16.06 6.59
N ARG A 186 -15.11 -15.86 6.69
CA ARG A 186 -14.17 -16.96 6.89
C ARG A 186 -14.40 -17.65 8.24
N ASP A 187 -14.57 -16.90 9.32
CA ASP A 187 -14.79 -17.46 10.65
C ASP A 187 -16.10 -18.27 10.72
N ALA A 188 -17.15 -17.79 10.04
CA ALA A 188 -18.43 -18.49 9.83
C ALA A 188 -18.28 -19.80 9.04
N GLU A 189 -17.47 -19.81 7.97
CA GLU A 189 -17.14 -21.03 7.21
C GLU A 189 -16.38 -22.06 8.08
N PHE A 190 -15.51 -21.60 9.00
CA PHE A 190 -14.80 -22.47 9.94
C PHE A 190 -15.68 -22.95 11.11
N SER A 191 -16.62 -22.14 11.59
CA SER A 191 -17.52 -22.50 12.70
C SER A 191 -18.75 -23.30 12.27
N GLY A 192 -19.08 -23.31 10.97
CA GLY A 192 -20.29 -23.95 10.44
C GLY A 192 -21.58 -23.17 10.72
N GLU A 193 -21.47 -21.94 11.24
CA GLU A 193 -22.59 -21.01 11.42
C GLU A 193 -22.74 -20.17 10.14
N GLN A 194 -23.93 -20.13 9.54
CA GLN A 194 -24.17 -19.24 8.39
C GLN A 194 -24.13 -17.76 8.84
N PRO A 195 -23.59 -16.83 8.02
CA PRO A 195 -23.56 -15.42 8.38
C PRO A 195 -24.99 -14.87 8.45
N VAL A 196 -25.36 -14.29 9.59
CA VAL A 196 -26.62 -13.55 9.74
C VAL A 196 -26.47 -12.22 8.98
N GLU A 197 -27.26 -12.04 7.91
CA GLU A 197 -27.47 -10.73 7.29
C GLU A 197 -28.14 -9.79 8.30
N GLU A 198 -27.38 -8.90 8.91
CA GLU A 198 -27.96 -7.74 9.62
C GLU A 198 -28.45 -6.73 8.58
N LYS A 199 -29.76 -6.75 8.28
CA LYS A 199 -30.43 -5.64 7.61
C LYS A 199 -30.34 -4.37 8.49
N PRO A 200 -30.06 -3.18 7.92
CA PRO A 200 -30.05 -1.93 8.68
C PRO A 200 -31.42 -1.68 9.31
N ALA A 201 -31.43 -1.39 10.62
CA ALA A 201 -32.63 -0.98 11.34
C ALA A 201 -33.14 0.37 10.80
N GLU A 202 -34.40 0.42 10.40
CA GLU A 202 -35.13 1.67 10.17
C GLU A 202 -35.18 2.47 11.48
N ILE A 203 -34.73 3.72 11.42
CA ILE A 203 -34.86 4.69 12.50
C ILE A 203 -36.27 5.26 12.41
N GLU A 204 -37.18 4.81 13.27
CA GLU A 204 -38.45 5.50 13.50
C GLU A 204 -38.18 6.79 14.29
N THR A 205 -38.24 7.92 13.57
CA THR A 205 -38.43 9.25 14.15
C THR A 205 -39.82 9.35 14.73
N GLU A 206 -39.94 9.59 16.04
CA GLU A 206 -41.16 10.13 16.63
C GLU A 206 -40.80 11.44 17.36
N SER A 207 -41.13 12.54 16.71
CA SER A 207 -41.28 13.86 17.31
C SER A 207 -42.76 14.21 17.22
N GLU A 208 -43.45 14.33 18.35
CA GLU A 208 -44.44 15.40 18.51
C GLU A 208 -44.77 15.65 19.98
N ASN A 209 -44.79 16.94 20.30
CA ASN A 209 -45.06 17.56 21.57
C ASN A 209 -46.29 18.45 21.33
N GLN A 210 -47.37 18.27 22.10
CA GLN A 210 -48.46 19.24 22.35
C GLN A 210 -49.42 18.61 23.38
N GLU A 211 -49.40 19.04 24.64
CA GLU A 211 -50.15 20.16 25.24
C GLU A 211 -51.65 19.89 25.49
N GLU A 212 -51.91 19.77 26.79
CA GLU A 212 -52.97 20.44 27.58
C GLU A 212 -54.43 19.94 27.69
N GLU A 213 -54.75 19.74 28.98
CA GLU A 213 -55.93 20.18 29.75
C GLU A 213 -57.15 19.28 29.99
N LYS A 214 -57.33 19.00 31.31
CA LYS A 214 -58.56 18.94 32.14
C LYS A 214 -59.62 17.89 31.76
N ASN A 215 -60.21 17.14 32.68
CA ASN A 215 -60.71 17.57 33.99
C ASN A 215 -61.11 16.34 34.84
N LYS A 216 -60.78 16.42 36.13
CA LYS A 216 -61.57 16.05 37.32
C LYS A 216 -62.15 14.64 37.58
N ASP A 217 -61.84 14.28 38.82
CA ASP A 217 -62.66 13.69 39.89
C ASP A 217 -62.70 12.17 40.06
N ASP A 218 -62.62 11.82 41.36
CA ASP A 218 -62.87 10.57 42.05
C ASP A 218 -61.72 9.55 42.14
N LEU A 219 -61.36 8.98 43.30
CA LEU A 219 -61.62 9.17 44.73
C LEU A 219 -60.65 8.18 45.44
N ASP A 220 -60.28 8.46 46.71
CA ASP A 220 -59.73 7.52 47.72
C ASP A 220 -58.30 6.94 47.47
N VAL A 221 -57.30 7.02 48.36
CA VAL A 221 -57.18 7.08 49.83
C VAL A 221 -55.90 7.83 50.21
#